data_AF-A0A2N6BRY6-F1
#
_entry.id   AF-A0A2N6BRY6-F1
#
_cell.length_a   1.000
_cell.length_b   1.000
_cell.length_c   1.000
_cell.angle_alpha   90.00
_cell.angle_beta   90.00
_cell.angle_gamma   90.00
#
_symmetry.space_group_name_H-M   'P 1'
#
loop_
_entity.id
_entity.type
_entity.pdbx_description
1 polymer ?
#
loop_
_entity_poly.entity_id
_entity_poly.type
_entity_poly.pdbx_seq_one_letter_code
_entity_poly.pdbx_strand_id
1 'polypeptide(L)'
;FVSALADAAGIEVPDIVTYERGQLVDVITDMEQYFHGKRVALVGDPDQLVALTEFLVTLGMVPAYVVTGTPGKKFEKRIAELTEGLPTKVKAGGDLFLLHQWIKEESVDLIIGNTYAKYIARDEDIPLVRHGFPIVDRIGHILFPTVGYRGGMRLVEKILDAILDRKDRDSSEESFELVM
;
A
#
# COMPACT_ATOMS: atom_id res chain seq x y z
N PHE A 1 -15.35 -10.51 3.31
CA PHE A 1 -15.18 -10.84 4.74
C PHE A 1 -16.45 -10.52 5.54
N VAL A 2 -16.86 -9.25 5.67
CA VAL A 2 -18.06 -8.86 6.46
C VAL A 2 -19.31 -9.63 6.05
N SER A 3 -19.64 -9.68 4.76
CA SER A 3 -20.80 -10.43 4.25
C SER A 3 -20.75 -11.91 4.64
N ALA A 4 -19.60 -12.57 4.49
CA ALA A 4 -19.44 -13.97 4.86
C ALA A 4 -19.68 -14.23 6.36
N LEU A 5 -19.31 -13.29 7.24
CA LEU A 5 -19.62 -13.40 8.67
C LEU A 5 -21.11 -13.18 8.96
N ALA A 6 -21.72 -12.20 8.30
CA ALA A 6 -23.15 -11.91 8.42
C ALA A 6 -24.00 -13.11 7.97
N ASP A 7 -23.66 -13.70 6.82
CA ASP A 7 -24.30 -14.89 6.28
C ASP A 7 -24.17 -16.09 7.22
N ALA A 8 -22.96 -16.33 7.74
CA ALA A 8 -22.70 -17.43 8.67
C ALA A 8 -23.44 -17.27 10.01
N ALA A 9 -23.60 -16.04 10.47
CA ALA A 9 -24.32 -15.73 11.71
C ALA A 9 -25.84 -15.57 11.50
N GLY A 10 -26.32 -15.50 10.26
CA GLY A 10 -27.73 -15.26 9.94
C GLY A 10 -28.23 -13.89 10.39
N ILE A 11 -27.34 -12.89 10.42
CA ILE A 11 -27.66 -11.51 10.83
C ILE A 11 -27.41 -10.53 9.70
N GLU A 12 -28.07 -9.38 9.76
CA GLU A 12 -27.77 -8.27 8.87
C GLU A 12 -26.47 -7.55 9.29
N VAL A 13 -25.81 -6.90 8.33
CA VAL A 13 -24.62 -6.10 8.61
C VAL A 13 -25.03 -4.85 9.39
N PRO A 14 -24.47 -4.61 10.59
CA PRO A 14 -24.81 -3.43 11.38
C PRO A 14 -24.51 -2.12 10.65
N ASP A 15 -25.37 -1.12 10.81
CA ASP A 15 -25.24 0.19 10.14
C ASP A 15 -23.89 0.86 10.35
N ILE A 16 -23.28 0.69 11.54
CA ILE A 16 -21.96 1.25 11.84
C ILE A 16 -20.88 0.75 10.87
N VAL A 17 -20.97 -0.50 10.41
CA VAL A 17 -20.00 -1.08 9.48
C VAL A 17 -20.21 -0.49 8.08
N THR A 18 -21.48 -0.31 7.68
CA THR A 18 -21.84 0.36 6.42
C THR A 18 -21.40 1.82 6.42
N TYR A 19 -21.53 2.50 7.56
CA TYR A 19 -21.07 3.88 7.75
C TYR A 19 -19.54 3.98 7.64
N GLU A 20 -18.77 3.14 8.34
CA GLU A 20 -17.31 3.12 8.23
C GLU A 20 -16.84 2.81 6.80
N ARG A 21 -17.55 1.92 6.09
CA ARG A 21 -17.31 1.67 4.66
C ARG A 21 -17.55 2.93 3.83
N GLY A 22 -18.65 3.63 4.08
CA GLY A 22 -19.01 4.88 3.40
C GLY A 22 -17.93 5.93 3.55
N GLN A 23 -17.43 6.15 4.77
CA GLN A 23 -16.34 7.09 5.03
C GLN A 23 -15.06 6.75 4.26
N LEU A 24 -14.71 5.46 4.18
CA LEU A 24 -13.53 5.05 3.41
C LEU A 24 -13.70 5.33 1.92
N VAL A 25 -14.86 5.00 1.36
CA VAL A 25 -15.13 5.24 -0.08
C VAL A 25 -15.11 6.73 -0.40
N ASP A 26 -15.71 7.55 0.46
CA ASP A 26 -15.75 9.01 0.32
C ASP A 26 -14.34 9.60 0.20
N VAL A 27 -13.44 9.27 1.14
CA VAL A 27 -12.04 9.74 1.11
C VAL A 27 -11.28 9.22 -0.11
N ILE A 28 -11.51 7.97 -0.53
CA ILE A 28 -10.88 7.43 -1.74
C ILE A 28 -11.30 8.23 -2.98
N THR A 29 -12.57 8.56 -3.10
CA THR A 29 -13.10 9.35 -4.22
C THR A 29 -12.58 10.80 -4.19
N ASP A 30 -12.58 11.44 -3.03
CA ASP A 30 -12.09 12.82 -2.89
C ASP A 30 -10.59 12.97 -3.23
N MET A 31 -9.81 11.90 -3.02
CA MET A 31 -8.35 11.92 -3.15
C MET A 31 -7.80 11.10 -4.31
N GLU A 32 -8.66 10.57 -5.19
CA GLU A 32 -8.29 9.70 -6.31
C GLU A 32 -7.14 10.25 -7.16
N GLN A 33 -7.17 11.57 -7.43
CA GLN A 33 -6.16 12.30 -8.19
C GLN A 33 -4.72 12.15 -7.69
N TYR A 34 -4.54 11.90 -6.38
CA TYR A 34 -3.23 11.71 -5.77
C TYR A 34 -2.73 10.26 -5.86
N PHE A 35 -3.65 9.30 -5.98
CA PHE A 35 -3.33 7.88 -6.09
C PHE A 35 -3.10 7.43 -7.53
N HIS A 36 -3.95 7.91 -8.44
CA HIS A 36 -4.04 7.35 -9.78
C HIS A 36 -2.68 7.28 -10.50
N GLY A 37 -2.33 6.08 -10.98
CA GLY A 37 -1.12 5.81 -11.74
C GLY A 37 0.18 5.79 -10.93
N LYS A 38 0.15 6.07 -9.62
CA LYS A 38 1.34 6.03 -8.77
C LYS A 38 1.91 4.62 -8.69
N ARG A 39 3.19 4.47 -8.99
CA ARG A 39 3.92 3.21 -8.97
C ARG A 39 4.38 2.90 -7.55
N VAL A 40 4.12 1.68 -7.09
CA VAL A 40 4.41 1.26 -5.71
C VAL A 40 5.25 -0.01 -5.68
N ALA A 41 6.31 0.00 -4.89
CA ALA A 41 7.07 -1.19 -4.53
C ALA A 41 6.61 -1.75 -3.18
N LEU A 42 6.34 -3.04 -3.12
CA LEU A 42 5.87 -3.76 -1.94
C LEU A 42 6.87 -4.83 -1.49
N VAL A 43 7.12 -4.90 -0.18
CA VAL A 43 7.89 -5.98 0.42
C VAL A 43 7.35 -6.41 1.78
N GLY A 44 7.18 -7.72 1.97
CA GLY A 44 6.60 -8.28 3.20
C GLY A 44 6.19 -9.75 3.07
N ASP A 45 5.26 -10.14 3.95
CA ASP A 45 4.72 -11.51 3.97
C ASP A 45 3.63 -11.73 2.92
N PRO A 46 3.47 -12.95 2.39
CA PRO A 46 2.56 -13.22 1.26
C PRO A 46 1.12 -12.74 1.46
N ASP A 47 0.49 -13.08 2.58
CA ASP A 47 -0.92 -12.73 2.83
C ASP A 47 -1.13 -11.21 2.91
N GLN A 48 -0.18 -10.52 3.53
CA GLN A 48 -0.18 -9.07 3.62
C GLN A 48 -0.04 -8.43 2.23
N LEU A 49 0.91 -8.92 1.42
CA LEU A 49 1.17 -8.40 0.09
C LEU A 49 0.00 -8.62 -0.87
N VAL A 50 -0.68 -9.77 -0.80
CA VAL A 50 -1.88 -10.04 -1.60
C VAL A 50 -2.96 -9.01 -1.28
N ALA A 51 -3.27 -8.80 0.00
CA ALA A 51 -4.29 -7.85 0.42
C ALA A 51 -3.94 -6.40 0.05
N LEU A 52 -2.68 -6.00 0.24
CA LEU A 52 -2.20 -4.68 -0.15
C LEU A 52 -2.23 -4.46 -1.65
N THR A 53 -1.86 -5.47 -2.45
CA THR A 53 -1.88 -5.38 -3.91
C THR A 53 -3.31 -5.13 -4.39
N GLU A 54 -4.27 -5.92 -3.91
CA GLU A 54 -5.69 -5.73 -4.21
C GLU A 54 -6.19 -4.34 -3.79
N PHE A 55 -5.77 -3.87 -2.62
CA PHE A 55 -6.13 -2.53 -2.13
C PHE A 55 -5.56 -1.41 -3.02
N LEU A 56 -4.28 -1.47 -3.37
CA LEU A 56 -3.63 -0.48 -4.22
C LEU A 56 -4.22 -0.44 -5.64
N VAL A 57 -4.54 -1.61 -6.21
CA VAL A 57 -5.24 -1.68 -7.51
C VAL A 57 -6.62 -1.02 -7.41
N THR A 58 -7.33 -1.22 -6.29
CA THR A 58 -8.63 -0.55 -6.04
C THR A 58 -8.49 0.97 -5.94
N LEU A 59 -7.36 1.47 -5.44
CA LEU A 59 -7.04 2.91 -5.40
C LEU A 59 -6.56 3.48 -6.75
N GLY A 60 -6.50 2.66 -7.81
CA GLY A 60 -5.98 3.09 -9.12
C GLY A 60 -4.45 3.25 -9.16
N MET A 61 -3.74 2.72 -8.16
CA MET A 61 -2.27 2.70 -8.12
C MET A 61 -1.73 1.49 -8.88
N VAL A 62 -0.43 1.52 -9.20
CA VAL A 62 0.27 0.45 -9.92
C VAL A 62 1.25 -0.25 -8.98
N PRO A 63 0.95 -1.47 -8.46
CA PRO A 63 1.90 -2.28 -7.71
C PRO A 63 3.02 -2.79 -8.64
N ALA A 64 3.98 -1.93 -8.96
CA ALA A 64 5.01 -2.20 -9.96
C ALA A 64 5.90 -3.38 -9.54
N TYR A 65 6.28 -3.44 -8.26
CA TYR A 65 7.15 -4.49 -7.72
C TYR A 65 6.54 -5.11 -6.48
N VAL A 66 6.42 -6.43 -6.44
CA VAL A 66 5.90 -7.16 -5.28
C VAL A 66 6.87 -8.30 -4.93
N VAL A 67 7.59 -8.16 -3.82
CA VAL A 67 8.64 -9.12 -3.41
C VAL A 67 8.33 -9.69 -2.03
N THR A 68 8.40 -11.01 -1.91
CA THR A 68 8.36 -11.70 -0.62
C THR A 68 9.54 -12.64 -0.44
N GLY A 69 10.06 -12.71 0.79
CA GLY A 69 11.08 -13.67 1.18
C GLY A 69 10.55 -15.11 1.32
N THR A 70 9.23 -15.28 1.42
CA THR A 70 8.63 -16.60 1.55
C THR A 70 8.52 -17.28 0.18
N PRO A 71 9.07 -18.50 0.00
CA PRO A 71 8.94 -19.21 -1.26
C PRO A 71 7.51 -19.73 -1.45
N GLY A 72 6.98 -19.66 -2.68
CA GLY A 72 5.68 -20.26 -3.00
C GLY A 72 5.09 -19.81 -4.33
N LYS A 73 4.78 -20.77 -5.21
CA LYS A 73 4.20 -20.48 -6.55
C LYS A 73 2.77 -19.92 -6.52
N LYS A 74 2.00 -20.22 -5.46
CA LYS A 74 0.62 -19.73 -5.32
C LYS A 74 0.56 -18.20 -5.18
N PHE A 75 1.57 -17.62 -4.53
CA PHE A 75 1.68 -16.18 -4.32
C PHE A 75 1.82 -15.43 -5.64
N GLU A 76 2.82 -15.80 -6.46
CA GLU A 76 3.08 -15.14 -7.74
C GLU A 76 1.85 -15.21 -8.67
N LYS A 77 1.17 -16.37 -8.71
CA LYS A 77 -0.07 -16.53 -9.48
C LYS A 77 -1.17 -15.58 -8.99
N ARG A 78 -1.38 -15.49 -7.68
CA ARG A 78 -2.43 -14.62 -7.11
C ARG A 78 -2.16 -13.14 -7.38
N ILE A 79 -0.90 -12.70 -7.28
CA ILE A 79 -0.52 -11.32 -7.61
C ILE A 79 -0.75 -11.05 -9.09
N ALA A 80 -0.35 -11.96 -9.98
CA ALA A 80 -0.57 -11.80 -11.42
C ALA A 80 -2.06 -11.67 -11.80
N GLU A 81 -2.95 -12.41 -11.12
CA GLU A 81 -4.40 -12.28 -11.29
C GLU A 81 -4.91 -10.91 -10.82
N LEU A 82 -4.40 -10.39 -9.70
CA LEU A 82 -4.82 -9.09 -9.15
C LEU A 82 -4.33 -7.92 -9.98
N THR A 83 -3.19 -8.06 -10.66
CA THR A 83 -2.55 -6.99 -11.45
C THR A 83 -2.68 -7.24 -12.95
N GLU A 84 -3.71 -7.96 -13.39
CA GLU A 84 -3.95 -8.21 -14.80
C GLU A 84 -4.08 -6.88 -15.57
N GLY A 85 -3.28 -6.73 -16.64
CA GLY A 85 -3.22 -5.49 -17.42
C GLY A 85 -2.30 -4.40 -16.87
N LEU A 86 -1.66 -4.61 -15.72
CA LEU A 86 -0.68 -3.68 -15.14
C LEU A 86 0.76 -4.16 -15.32
N PRO A 87 1.74 -3.26 -15.44
CA PRO A 87 3.16 -3.61 -15.56
C PRO A 87 3.76 -4.01 -14.19
N THR A 88 3.38 -5.17 -13.67
CA THR A 88 3.81 -5.68 -12.36
C THR A 88 4.87 -6.79 -12.49
N LYS A 89 5.99 -6.66 -11.78
CA LYS A 89 6.93 -7.76 -11.52
C LYS A 89 6.69 -8.31 -10.11
N VAL A 90 6.54 -9.63 -10.00
CA VAL A 90 6.36 -10.33 -8.72
C VAL A 90 7.46 -11.38 -8.52
N LYS A 91 7.95 -11.51 -7.28
CA LYS A 91 8.88 -12.58 -6.91
C LYS A 91 8.59 -13.15 -5.53
N ALA A 92 8.41 -14.48 -5.47
CA ALA A 92 8.49 -15.26 -4.24
C ALA A 92 9.91 -15.78 -3.99
N GLY A 93 10.30 -15.86 -2.72
CA GLY A 93 11.67 -16.22 -2.32
C GLY A 93 12.73 -15.20 -2.80
N GLY A 94 12.33 -13.94 -2.98
CA GLY A 94 13.23 -12.83 -3.28
C GLY A 94 13.70 -12.14 -1.99
N ASP A 95 14.55 -11.13 -2.13
CA ASP A 95 15.04 -10.34 -1.00
C ASP A 95 14.98 -8.84 -1.32
N LEU A 96 15.39 -8.02 -0.35
CA LEU A 96 15.45 -6.57 -0.52
C LEU A 96 16.50 -6.13 -1.55
N PHE A 97 17.53 -6.96 -1.79
CA PHE A 97 18.53 -6.65 -2.80
C PHE A 97 17.92 -6.73 -4.20
N LEU A 98 17.16 -7.79 -4.48
CA LEU A 98 16.39 -7.91 -5.73
C LEU A 98 15.41 -6.75 -5.91
N LEU A 99 14.66 -6.39 -4.87
CA LEU A 99 13.76 -5.24 -4.92
C LEU A 99 14.51 -3.96 -5.29
N HIS A 100 15.67 -3.73 -4.68
CA HIS A 100 16.50 -2.57 -4.96
C HIS A 100 17.00 -2.57 -6.40
N GLN A 101 17.38 -3.72 -6.95
CA GLN A 101 17.78 -3.84 -8.36
C GLN A 101 16.64 -3.42 -9.30
N TRP A 102 15.40 -3.86 -9.04
CA TRP A 102 14.25 -3.47 -9.85
C TRP A 102 13.95 -1.97 -9.76
N ILE A 103 14.02 -1.39 -8.57
CA ILE A 103 13.82 0.06 -8.38
C ILE A 103 14.90 0.87 -9.13
N LYS A 104 16.13 0.37 -9.22
CA LYS A 104 17.21 0.99 -10.01
C LYS A 104 16.99 0.88 -11.52
N GLU A 105 16.37 -0.20 -11.99
CA GLU A 105 16.02 -0.35 -13.41
C GLU A 105 14.92 0.65 -13.81
N GLU A 106 13.90 0.78 -12.98
CA GLU A 106 12.79 1.71 -13.20
C GLU A 106 12.20 2.11 -11.85
N SER A 107 12.19 3.41 -11.57
CA SER A 107 11.81 3.93 -10.25
C SER A 107 10.31 3.75 -9.94
N VAL A 108 9.97 3.96 -8.67
CA VAL A 108 8.61 3.95 -8.15
C VAL A 108 8.36 5.22 -7.33
N ASP A 109 7.09 5.60 -7.16
CA ASP A 109 6.70 6.79 -6.42
C ASP A 109 6.63 6.53 -4.90
N LEU A 110 6.46 5.26 -4.50
CA LEU A 110 6.28 4.89 -3.10
C LEU A 110 6.83 3.49 -2.81
N ILE A 111 7.45 3.31 -1.64
CA ILE A 111 7.77 2.00 -1.09
C ILE A 111 6.86 1.72 0.11
N ILE A 112 6.27 0.52 0.17
CA ILE A 112 5.55 0.03 1.35
C ILE A 112 6.24 -1.23 1.86
N GLY A 113 6.70 -1.20 3.11
CA GLY A 113 7.38 -2.34 3.71
C GLY A 113 7.81 -2.10 5.15
N ASN A 114 8.69 -2.98 5.64
CA ASN A 114 9.20 -2.94 7.00
C ASN A 114 10.39 -1.97 7.16
N THR A 115 11.02 -1.95 8.35
CA THR A 115 12.13 -1.01 8.65
C THR A 115 13.28 -1.10 7.67
N TYR A 116 13.61 -2.29 7.17
CA TYR A 116 14.78 -2.49 6.32
C TYR A 116 14.65 -1.78 4.97
N ALA A 117 13.42 -1.56 4.48
CA ALA A 117 13.17 -0.81 3.26
C ALA A 117 13.66 0.66 3.34
N LYS A 118 13.95 1.18 4.55
CA LYS A 118 14.47 2.55 4.74
C LYS A 118 15.80 2.79 4.05
N TYR A 119 16.61 1.75 3.85
CA TYR A 119 17.91 1.89 3.19
C TYR A 119 17.71 2.15 1.69
N ILE A 120 16.81 1.39 1.05
CA ILE A 120 16.42 1.61 -0.35
C ILE A 120 15.77 2.99 -0.50
N ALA A 121 14.82 3.32 0.38
CA ALA A 121 14.12 4.61 0.37
C ALA A 121 15.08 5.81 0.47
N ARG A 122 16.13 5.70 1.30
CA ARG A 122 17.17 6.72 1.40
C ARG A 122 18.04 6.79 0.14
N ASP A 123 18.50 5.65 -0.35
CA ASP A 123 19.47 5.59 -1.44
C ASP A 123 18.85 6.02 -2.78
N GLU A 124 17.56 5.74 -2.99
CA GLU A 124 16.82 6.08 -4.21
C GLU A 124 15.93 7.33 -4.06
N ASP A 125 15.96 7.99 -2.90
CA ASP A 125 15.12 9.16 -2.57
C ASP A 125 13.61 8.93 -2.80
N ILE A 126 13.09 7.82 -2.30
CA ILE A 126 11.67 7.42 -2.46
C ILE A 126 10.97 7.43 -1.09
N PRO A 127 9.75 8.01 -0.97
CA PRO A 127 8.95 7.93 0.25
C PRO A 127 8.71 6.48 0.71
N LEU A 128 8.73 6.27 2.04
CA LEU A 128 8.52 4.95 2.65
C LEU A 128 7.34 4.97 3.63
N VAL A 129 6.28 4.24 3.29
CA VAL A 129 5.21 3.88 4.22
C VAL A 129 5.57 2.60 4.94
N ARG A 130 5.73 2.71 6.27
CA ARG A 130 6.05 1.55 7.12
C ARG A 130 4.80 0.75 7.41
N HIS A 131 4.76 -0.46 6.85
CA HIS A 131 3.70 -1.42 7.08
C HIS A 131 4.24 -2.85 6.92
N GLY A 132 3.90 -3.73 7.85
CA GLY A 132 4.46 -5.08 7.97
C GLY A 132 5.38 -5.21 9.17
N PHE A 133 6.23 -6.24 9.16
CA PHE A 133 7.10 -6.58 10.27
C PHE A 133 8.54 -6.84 9.78
N PRO A 134 9.57 -6.43 10.53
CA PRO A 134 9.53 -5.65 11.77
C PRO A 134 9.58 -4.12 11.52
N ILE A 135 8.83 -3.35 12.32
CA ILE A 135 8.95 -1.89 12.40
C ILE A 135 9.60 -1.53 13.74
N VAL A 136 10.91 -1.29 13.74
CA VAL A 136 11.71 -1.06 14.94
C VAL A 136 12.19 0.38 15.08
N ASP A 137 11.98 1.21 14.06
CA ASP A 137 12.39 2.62 14.06
C ASP A 137 11.22 3.60 14.22
N ARG A 138 10.01 3.10 14.56
CA ARG A 138 8.81 3.88 14.88
C ARG A 138 8.04 3.25 16.03
N ILE A 139 7.35 4.06 16.82
CA ILE A 139 6.56 3.64 17.98
C ILE A 139 5.05 3.69 17.69
N GLY A 140 4.25 2.93 18.45
CA GLY A 140 2.79 3.04 18.49
C GLY A 140 2.03 2.39 17.33
N HIS A 141 2.69 2.10 16.20
CA HIS A 141 2.06 1.53 15.01
C HIS A 141 1.30 0.21 15.25
N ILE A 142 1.76 -0.63 16.19
CA ILE A 142 1.10 -1.88 16.58
C ILE A 142 -0.27 -1.69 17.24
N LEU A 143 -0.56 -0.49 17.75
CA LEU A 143 -1.81 -0.18 18.46
C LEU A 143 -2.94 0.24 17.50
N PHE A 144 -2.62 0.47 16.23
CA PHE A 144 -3.57 0.92 15.22
C PHE A 144 -3.90 -0.21 14.24
N PRO A 145 -5.17 -0.36 13.85
CA PRO A 145 -5.57 -1.42 12.93
C PRO A 145 -5.04 -1.16 11.52
N THR A 146 -4.78 -2.24 10.80
CA THR A 146 -4.51 -2.26 9.36
C THR A 146 -5.49 -3.17 8.60
N VAL A 147 -6.55 -3.62 9.28
CA VAL A 147 -7.60 -4.50 8.75
C VAL A 147 -8.97 -3.84 8.89
N GLY A 148 -9.93 -4.27 8.07
CA GLY A 148 -11.27 -3.69 8.03
C GLY A 148 -11.27 -2.25 7.51
N TYR A 149 -12.43 -1.58 7.54
CA TYR A 149 -12.59 -0.24 6.97
C TYR A 149 -11.76 0.82 7.70
N ARG A 150 -11.65 0.76 9.04
CA ARG A 150 -10.77 1.65 9.80
C ARG A 150 -9.29 1.44 9.49
N GLY A 151 -8.88 0.19 9.24
CA GLY A 151 -7.53 -0.12 8.81
C GLY A 151 -7.23 0.39 7.40
N GLY A 152 -8.20 0.25 6.49
CA GLY A 152 -8.15 0.85 5.15
C GLY A 152 -7.98 2.38 5.21
N MET A 153 -8.78 3.05 6.06
CA MET A 153 -8.66 4.50 6.28
C MET A 153 -7.26 4.88 6.77
N ARG A 154 -6.70 4.12 7.72
CA ARG A 154 -5.35 4.35 8.25
C ARG A 154 -4.27 4.14 7.19
N LEU A 155 -4.45 3.21 6.26
CA LEU A 155 -3.52 3.01 5.15
C LEU A 155 -3.61 4.13 4.12
N VAL A 156 -4.83 4.56 3.77
CA VAL A 156 -5.10 5.70 2.88
C VAL A 156 -4.45 6.97 3.40
N GLU A 157 -4.69 7.32 4.67
CA GLU A 157 -4.07 8.46 5.34
C GLU A 157 -2.54 8.41 5.21
N LYS A 158 -1.91 7.28 5.59
CA LYS A 158 -0.45 7.14 5.52
C LYS A 158 0.12 7.23 4.11
N ILE A 159 -0.59 6.72 3.11
CA ILE A 159 -0.16 6.76 1.72
C ILE A 159 -0.26 8.19 1.20
N LEU A 160 -1.37 8.88 1.48
CA LEU A 160 -1.57 10.28 1.10
C LEU A 160 -0.54 11.18 1.75
N ASP A 161 -0.35 11.11 3.07
CA ASP A 161 0.65 11.90 3.78
C ASP A 161 2.02 11.74 3.13
N ALA A 162 2.44 10.51 2.82
CA ALA A 162 3.74 10.26 2.19
C ALA A 162 3.87 10.86 0.78
N ILE A 163 2.79 10.87 -0.01
CA ILE A 163 2.77 11.43 -1.36
C ILE A 163 2.71 12.95 -1.32
N LEU A 164 1.87 13.52 -0.46
CA LEU A 164 1.66 14.95 -0.31
C LEU A 164 2.88 15.62 0.33
N ASP A 165 3.47 15.04 1.37
CA ASP A 165 4.73 15.52 1.96
C ASP A 165 5.87 15.52 0.92
N ARG A 166 5.88 14.54 0.00
CA ARG A 166 6.86 14.50 -1.11
C ARG A 166 6.58 15.64 -2.09
N LYS A 167 5.32 15.87 -2.46
CA LYS A 167 4.92 16.95 -3.37
C LYS A 167 5.31 18.31 -2.77
N ASP A 168 4.99 18.56 -1.52
CA ASP A 168 5.34 19.81 -0.81
C ASP A 168 6.85 20.04 -0.76
N ARG A 169 7.62 19.01 -0.43
CA ARG A 169 9.09 19.10 -0.38
C ARG A 169 9.71 19.43 -1.74
N ASP A 170 9.16 18.88 -2.80
CA ASP A 170 9.70 19.00 -4.16
C ASP A 170 9.16 20.24 -4.89
N SER A 171 8.14 20.90 -4.35
CA SER A 171 7.54 22.08 -4.97
C SER A 171 8.49 23.27 -4.91
N SER A 172 8.53 24.03 -6.00
CA SER A 172 9.15 25.36 -6.03
C SER A 172 8.30 26.37 -5.27
N GLU A 173 8.86 27.53 -4.92
CA GLU A 173 8.12 28.57 -4.18
C GLU A 173 6.83 28.98 -4.89
N GLU A 174 6.83 29.03 -6.22
CA GLU A 174 5.65 29.39 -7.02
C GLU A 174 4.61 28.26 -7.17
N SER A 175 4.98 27.00 -6.90
CA SER A 175 4.07 25.84 -6.98
C SER A 175 3.66 25.29 -5.62
N PHE A 176 4.16 25.89 -4.53
CA PHE A 176 3.80 25.55 -3.17
C PHE A 176 2.42 26.14 -2.81
N GLU A 177 1.40 25.28 -2.77
CA GLU A 177 0.01 25.67 -2.57
C GLU A 177 -0.43 25.52 -1.11
N LEU A 178 -1.29 26.43 -0.64
CA LEU A 178 -1.91 26.30 0.69
C LEU A 178 -2.95 25.17 0.74
N VAL A 179 -3.62 24.92 -0.39
CA VAL A 179 -4.62 23.86 -0.55
C VAL A 179 -4.32 23.20 -1.88
N MET A 180 -4.09 21.89 -1.85
CA MET A 180 -3.78 21.06 -3.02
C MET A 180 -5.05 20.51 -3.66
#